data_AF-A0A9E0TXT7-F1
#
_entry.id   AF-A0A9E0TXT7-F1
#
_cell.length_a   1.000
_cell.length_b   1.000
_cell.length_c   1.000
_cell.angle_alpha   90.00
_cell.angle_beta   90.00
_cell.angle_gamma   90.00
#
_symmetry.space_group_name_H-M   'P 1'
#
loop_
_entity.id
_entity.type
_entity.pdbx_description
1 polymer ?
#
loop_
_entity_poly.entity_id
_entity_poly.type
_entity_poly.pdbx_seq_one_letter_code
_entity_poly.pdbx_strand_id
1 'polypeptide(L)'
;MEQEHEHNLIRTPEDSAVCTECGLVVDAGLCDYSAEVDEGFARGKPEYILGATKRVWGTYRAIFHFNERMAQLCLAEPTIPAELWELIEMEFDFGDFERTYPKAPNLTKADVAKICGSITVPDDLQEKFRSQKFKKNPLKNMKRFAEKWLTIRKKLGGEAPPPLHPNDIEAMQRDFVAILRPFNIFRHNDNCPGGPKCHKSPAKCRHNLPNYNYLIFQLLRRRGKGDMYRFYLPQLRTGAKVKSLDALCAKIWDWLQWDFKPVFQRKRRVSRKPCLSKPIKKIVKKDVRRSPRLAKKSIFKYGK
;
A
#
# COMPACT_ATOMS: atom_id res chain seq x y z
N MET A 1 20.34 -17.50 24.20
CA MET A 1 20.09 -16.95 22.85
C MET A 1 20.56 -15.51 22.71
N GLU A 2 20.38 -14.61 23.69
CA GLU A 2 20.95 -13.24 23.60
C GLU A 2 22.49 -13.22 23.64
N GLN A 3 23.12 -14.12 24.42
CA GLN A 3 24.59 -14.16 24.55
C GLN A 3 25.36 -14.60 23.30
N GLU A 4 24.72 -15.27 22.32
CA GLU A 4 25.43 -15.74 21.10
C GLU A 4 25.54 -14.64 20.02
N HIS A 5 24.86 -13.50 20.18
CA HIS A 5 24.83 -12.45 19.16
C HIS A 5 25.73 -11.24 19.47
N GLU A 6 26.29 -11.12 20.68
CA GLU A 6 27.09 -9.95 21.07
C GLU A 6 28.37 -9.78 20.26
N HIS A 7 28.99 -10.88 19.81
CA HIS A 7 30.28 -10.85 19.11
C HIS A 7 30.18 -10.44 17.63
N ASN A 8 28.97 -10.31 17.10
CA ASN A 8 28.71 -10.09 15.69
C ASN A 8 27.81 -8.87 15.48
N LEU A 9 27.96 -7.80 16.24
CA LEU A 9 27.13 -6.59 16.09
C LEU A 9 27.83 -5.54 15.23
N ILE A 10 27.12 -4.98 14.24
CA ILE A 10 27.46 -3.71 13.60
C ILE A 10 26.49 -2.64 14.05
N ARG A 11 27.00 -1.43 14.31
CA ARG A 11 26.13 -0.26 14.53
C ARG A 11 25.72 0.33 13.19
N THR A 12 24.42 0.55 13.00
CA THR A 12 23.93 1.30 11.83
C THR A 12 24.15 2.79 12.03
N PRO A 13 24.01 3.64 10.99
CA PRO A 13 24.05 5.09 11.13
C PRO A 13 23.01 5.69 12.09
N GLU A 14 22.04 4.88 12.52
CA GLU A 14 21.01 5.21 13.50
C GLU A 14 21.31 4.67 14.91
N ASP A 15 22.54 4.21 15.15
CA ASP A 15 23.06 3.65 16.41
C ASP A 15 22.41 2.36 16.91
N SER A 16 21.58 1.72 16.08
CA SER A 16 21.04 0.40 16.37
C SER A 16 22.12 -0.67 16.22
N ALA A 17 22.30 -1.51 17.23
CA ALA A 17 23.14 -2.70 17.14
C ALA A 17 22.41 -3.78 16.34
N VAL A 18 22.98 -4.15 15.20
CA VAL A 18 22.43 -5.16 14.28
C VAL A 18 23.40 -6.33 14.17
N CYS A 19 22.93 -7.54 14.44
CA CYS A 19 23.73 -8.73 14.24
C CYS A 19 24.09 -8.89 12.75
N THR A 20 25.38 -9.01 12.43
CA THR A 20 25.93 -9.14 11.08
C THR A 20 25.57 -10.46 10.43
N GLU A 21 25.33 -11.50 11.21
CA GLU A 21 24.97 -12.83 10.73
C GLU A 21 23.48 -12.99 10.46
N CYS A 22 22.62 -12.56 11.39
CA CYS A 22 21.17 -12.81 11.29
C CYS A 22 20.31 -11.55 11.03
N GLY A 23 20.90 -10.35 11.07
CA GLY A 23 20.18 -9.09 10.84
C GLY A 23 19.23 -8.68 11.97
N LEU A 24 19.30 -9.34 13.13
CA LEU A 24 18.50 -9.03 14.30
C LEU A 24 18.94 -7.67 14.89
N VAL A 25 17.99 -6.75 15.03
CA VAL A 25 18.18 -5.48 15.76
C VAL A 25 18.02 -5.77 17.25
N VAL A 26 19.07 -5.53 18.02
CA VAL A 26 19.11 -5.72 19.48
C VAL A 26 18.94 -4.34 20.10
N ASP A 27 17.69 -3.88 20.25
CA ASP A 27 17.38 -2.54 20.78
C ASP A 27 17.08 -2.59 22.28
N ALA A 28 17.82 -1.81 23.07
CA ALA A 28 17.33 -1.21 24.32
C ALA A 28 18.25 -0.06 24.76
N GLY A 29 18.16 1.06 24.06
CA GLY A 29 18.74 2.32 24.50
C GLY A 29 17.98 3.47 23.87
N LEU A 30 16.98 3.99 24.58
CA LEU A 30 16.46 5.33 24.36
C LEU A 30 17.65 6.26 24.09
N CYS A 31 17.65 6.87 22.91
CA CYS A 31 18.70 7.77 22.49
C CYS A 31 18.87 8.92 23.49
N ASP A 32 19.91 8.87 24.31
CA ASP A 32 20.68 10.07 24.62
C ASP A 32 21.66 10.26 23.46
N TYR A 33 21.37 11.27 22.65
CA TYR A 33 22.08 11.59 21.42
C TYR A 33 23.43 12.23 21.76
N SER A 34 24.49 11.44 21.97
CA SER A 34 25.87 11.93 21.92
C SER A 34 26.42 11.73 20.52
N ALA A 35 26.56 12.83 19.79
CA ALA A 35 27.07 12.89 18.45
C ALA A 35 28.58 12.68 18.41
N GLU A 36 29.05 11.50 18.03
CA GLU A 36 30.42 11.33 17.50
C GLU A 36 30.44 10.31 16.33
N VAL A 37 30.94 10.82 15.21
CA VAL A 37 31.56 10.14 14.05
C VAL A 37 30.68 9.34 13.08
N ASP A 38 30.43 9.94 11.90
CA ASP A 38 30.82 9.27 10.64
C ASP A 38 31.13 10.33 9.55
N GLU A 39 32.42 10.49 9.23
CA GLU A 39 32.98 11.53 8.35
C GLU A 39 32.84 11.25 6.85
N GLY A 40 32.02 10.28 6.44
CA GLY A 40 32.05 9.73 5.08
C GLY A 40 31.19 10.40 3.98
N PHE A 41 30.32 11.37 4.28
CA PHE A 41 29.34 11.88 3.30
C PHE A 41 29.20 13.41 3.27
N ALA A 42 30.33 14.12 3.19
CA ALA A 42 30.34 15.57 2.99
C ALA A 42 30.30 15.96 1.50
N ARG A 43 29.12 16.31 0.97
CA ARG A 43 28.96 17.42 0.01
C ARG A 43 27.62 18.12 0.21
N GLY A 44 27.67 19.25 0.91
CA GLY A 44 26.56 20.20 1.08
C GLY A 44 26.21 20.43 2.55
N LYS A 45 27.01 21.23 3.25
CA LYS A 45 26.77 21.65 4.64
C LYS A 45 25.43 22.39 4.78
N PRO A 46 24.64 22.09 5.81
CA PRO A 46 23.85 23.09 6.50
C PRO A 46 24.44 23.33 7.90
N GLU A 47 24.82 24.57 8.19
CA GLU A 47 25.02 25.04 9.56
C GLU A 47 23.76 24.76 10.40
N TYR A 48 23.95 24.12 11.55
CA TYR A 48 22.89 23.92 12.53
C TYR A 48 22.84 25.13 13.47
N ILE A 49 21.89 26.02 13.21
CA ILE A 49 21.45 27.04 14.17
C ILE A 49 20.45 26.34 15.11
N LEU A 50 20.87 26.08 16.34
CA LEU A 50 20.01 25.68 17.45
C LEU A 50 18.89 26.72 17.62
N GLY A 51 17.64 26.34 17.34
CA GLY A 51 16.46 27.20 17.55
C GLY A 51 15.48 27.28 16.38
N ALA A 52 15.83 26.79 15.19
CA ALA A 52 14.89 26.66 14.07
C ALA A 52 14.58 25.19 13.80
N THR A 53 13.30 24.80 13.84
CA THR A 53 12.82 23.51 13.33
C THR A 53 13.05 23.45 11.82
N LYS A 54 14.29 23.16 11.40
CA LYS A 54 14.62 22.88 10.01
C LYS A 54 13.76 21.70 9.59
N ARG A 55 12.84 21.92 8.66
CA ARG A 55 12.12 20.86 7.96
C ARG A 55 13.16 19.82 7.55
N VAL A 56 13.04 18.61 8.08
CA VAL A 56 13.83 17.48 7.63
C VAL A 56 13.40 17.22 6.20
N TRP A 57 14.15 17.75 5.23
CA TRP A 57 13.99 17.45 3.80
C TRP A 57 14.59 16.06 3.52
N GLY A 58 14.10 15.06 4.24
CA GLY A 58 14.43 13.66 3.99
C GLY A 58 13.48 13.09 2.94
N THR A 59 13.98 12.20 2.09
CA THR A 59 13.07 11.30 1.36
C THR A 59 12.24 10.53 2.38
N TYR A 60 10.93 10.44 2.13
CA TYR A 60 10.00 9.75 3.03
C TYR A 60 10.50 8.32 3.27
N ARG A 61 10.89 8.00 4.52
CA ARG A 61 11.58 6.74 4.85
C ARG A 61 10.64 5.56 4.62
N ALA A 62 11.19 4.47 4.08
CA ALA A 62 10.43 3.26 3.74
C ALA A 62 9.68 2.66 4.94
N ILE A 63 10.27 2.72 6.14
CA ILE A 63 9.66 2.24 7.39
C ILE A 63 8.38 2.99 7.76
N PHE A 64 8.29 4.29 7.48
CA PHE A 64 7.06 5.05 7.73
C PHE A 64 5.93 4.57 6.84
N HIS A 65 6.22 4.28 5.56
CA HIS A 65 5.21 3.74 4.66
C HIS A 65 4.74 2.35 5.11
N PHE A 66 5.67 1.52 5.58
CA PHE A 66 5.33 0.21 6.12
C PHE A 66 4.41 0.34 7.34
N ASN A 67 4.76 1.21 8.30
CA ASN A 67 3.96 1.44 9.50
C ASN A 67 2.58 2.03 9.19
N GLU A 68 2.46 2.93 8.22
CA GLU A 68 1.15 3.43 7.75
C GLU A 68 0.26 2.29 7.21
N ARG A 69 0.85 1.34 6.47
CA ARG A 69 0.12 0.18 5.93
C ARG A 69 -0.23 -0.84 7.01
N MET A 70 0.61 -1.01 8.03
CA MET A 70 0.28 -1.81 9.21
C MET A 70 -0.86 -1.16 10.01
N ALA A 71 -0.82 0.16 10.22
CA ALA A 71 -1.89 0.89 10.89
C ALA A 71 -3.23 0.77 10.14
N GLN A 72 -3.21 0.81 8.81
CA GLN A 72 -4.39 0.51 7.98
C GLN A 72 -4.97 -0.88 8.24
N LEU A 73 -4.11 -1.90 8.24
CA LEU A 73 -4.53 -3.28 8.44
C LEU A 73 -5.08 -3.51 9.85
N CYS A 74 -4.50 -2.85 10.86
CA CYS A 74 -4.94 -2.89 12.25
C CYS A 74 -6.07 -1.90 12.57
N LEU A 75 -6.58 -1.15 11.59
CA LEU A 75 -7.59 -0.09 11.79
C LEU A 75 -7.19 0.97 12.83
N ALA A 76 -5.89 1.22 12.97
CA ALA A 76 -5.29 2.18 13.91
C ALA A 76 -4.86 3.50 13.22
N GLU A 77 -5.44 3.80 12.06
CA GLU A 77 -5.20 5.06 11.37
C GLU A 77 -5.86 6.25 12.10
N PRO A 78 -5.43 7.50 11.82
CA PRO A 78 -6.16 8.67 12.27
C PRO A 78 -7.64 8.61 11.90
N THR A 79 -8.52 9.01 12.81
CA THR A 79 -9.97 8.99 12.57
C THR A 79 -10.37 9.99 11.48
N ILE A 80 -11.46 9.68 10.77
CA ILE A 80 -12.13 10.65 9.89
C ILE A 80 -12.96 11.56 10.80
N PRO A 81 -12.84 12.90 10.69
CA PRO A 81 -13.69 13.83 11.45
C PRO A 81 -15.18 13.52 11.25
N ALA A 82 -15.99 13.68 12.30
CA ALA A 82 -17.39 13.27 12.31
C ALA A 82 -18.20 13.90 11.17
N GLU A 83 -18.02 15.19 10.94
CA GLU A 83 -18.74 15.96 9.90
C GLU A 83 -18.37 15.51 8.48
N LEU A 84 -17.13 15.07 8.29
CA LEU A 84 -16.70 14.49 7.02
C LEU A 84 -17.15 13.03 6.87
N TRP A 85 -17.31 12.32 7.98
CA TRP A 85 -17.82 10.95 8.02
C TRP A 85 -19.31 10.91 7.68
N GLU A 86 -20.10 11.86 8.18
CA GLU A 86 -21.52 12.03 7.84
C GLU A 86 -21.73 12.15 6.32
N LEU A 87 -20.85 12.87 5.62
CA LEU A 87 -20.91 12.94 4.15
C LEU A 87 -20.70 11.57 3.47
N ILE A 88 -19.86 10.69 4.05
CA ILE A 88 -19.63 9.34 3.53
C ILE A 88 -20.84 8.46 3.78
N GLU A 89 -21.45 8.54 4.97
CA GLU A 89 -22.67 7.81 5.30
C GLU A 89 -23.83 8.25 4.41
N MET A 90 -24.07 9.56 4.29
CA MET A 90 -25.10 10.11 3.40
C MET A 90 -24.92 9.66 1.95
N GLU A 91 -23.69 9.69 1.44
CA GLU A 91 -23.40 9.24 0.08
C GLU A 91 -23.65 7.73 -0.06
N PHE A 92 -23.31 6.93 0.95
CA PHE A 92 -23.53 5.49 0.93
C PHE A 92 -25.02 5.11 1.00
N ASP A 93 -25.80 5.80 1.83
CA ASP A 93 -27.21 5.50 2.08
C ASP A 93 -28.14 6.07 1.00
N PHE A 94 -27.88 7.31 0.53
CA PHE A 94 -28.80 8.06 -0.34
C PHE A 94 -28.29 8.34 -1.74
N GLY A 95 -27.00 8.11 -2.02
CA GLY A 95 -26.51 8.29 -3.37
C GLY A 95 -27.15 7.29 -4.35
N ASP A 96 -26.86 7.43 -5.64
CA ASP A 96 -27.43 6.59 -6.73
C ASP A 96 -26.87 5.13 -6.72
N PHE A 97 -26.60 4.62 -5.53
CA PHE A 97 -25.70 3.50 -5.24
C PHE A 97 -26.38 2.28 -4.65
N GLU A 98 -27.61 2.36 -4.15
CA GLU A 98 -28.42 1.18 -3.82
C GLU A 98 -28.52 0.21 -5.02
N ARG A 99 -28.42 0.72 -6.25
CA ARG A 99 -28.37 -0.07 -7.49
C ARG A 99 -26.98 -0.50 -7.93
N THR A 100 -25.92 0.14 -7.43
CA THR A 100 -24.60 0.14 -8.08
C THR A 100 -23.51 -0.56 -7.27
N TYR A 101 -23.59 -0.56 -5.93
CA TYR A 101 -22.57 -1.19 -5.08
C TYR A 101 -23.04 -2.46 -4.36
N PRO A 102 -22.12 -3.41 -4.12
CA PRO A 102 -22.42 -4.54 -3.27
C PRO A 102 -22.80 -4.08 -1.86
N LYS A 103 -23.76 -4.76 -1.24
CA LYS A 103 -24.02 -4.63 0.21
C LYS A 103 -22.76 -4.96 1.02
N ALA A 104 -22.76 -4.49 2.26
CA ALA A 104 -21.58 -4.36 3.12
C ALA A 104 -20.74 -5.63 3.39
N PRO A 105 -21.15 -6.86 2.99
CA PRO A 105 -20.16 -7.90 2.71
C PRO A 105 -18.91 -7.45 1.98
N ASN A 106 -19.23 -6.88 0.83
CA ASN A 106 -18.48 -7.08 -0.39
C ASN A 106 -17.92 -5.76 -0.93
N LEU A 107 -17.98 -4.69 -0.14
CA LEU A 107 -17.39 -3.41 -0.47
C LEU A 107 -15.88 -3.58 -0.68
N THR A 108 -15.42 -3.30 -1.90
CA THR A 108 -14.01 -3.34 -2.25
C THR A 108 -13.36 -1.97 -2.05
N LYS A 109 -12.01 -1.92 -2.05
CA LYS A 109 -11.28 -0.63 -2.13
C LYS A 109 -11.75 0.24 -3.31
N ALA A 110 -12.12 -0.38 -4.43
CA ALA A 110 -12.56 0.35 -5.61
C ALA A 110 -13.93 1.01 -5.39
N ASP A 111 -14.83 0.36 -4.65
CA ASP A 111 -16.15 0.90 -4.33
C ASP A 111 -16.03 2.07 -3.35
N VAL A 112 -15.25 1.91 -2.28
CA VAL A 112 -14.95 3.01 -1.34
C VAL A 112 -14.30 4.19 -2.06
N ALA A 113 -13.37 3.95 -2.99
CA ALA A 113 -12.75 5.02 -3.77
C ALA A 113 -13.74 5.77 -4.67
N LYS A 114 -14.80 5.10 -5.15
CA LYS A 114 -15.85 5.76 -5.91
C LYS A 114 -16.76 6.58 -5.01
N ILE A 115 -17.20 6.05 -3.86
CA ILE A 115 -17.99 6.77 -2.84
C ILE A 115 -17.26 8.06 -2.43
N CYS A 116 -16.01 7.95 -2.00
CA CYS A 116 -15.20 9.14 -1.64
C CYS A 116 -14.94 10.08 -2.85
N GLY A 117 -15.06 9.57 -4.06
CA GLY A 117 -14.80 10.31 -5.29
C GLY A 117 -15.99 11.13 -5.80
N SER A 118 -17.22 10.76 -5.42
CA SER A 118 -18.45 11.46 -5.80
C SER A 118 -18.85 12.56 -4.81
N ILE A 119 -18.40 12.46 -3.55
CA ILE A 119 -18.66 13.50 -2.54
C ILE A 119 -17.96 14.81 -2.89
N THR A 120 -18.76 15.85 -3.06
CA THR A 120 -18.31 17.25 -3.07
C THR A 120 -18.46 17.81 -1.66
N VAL A 121 -17.36 18.30 -1.09
CA VAL A 121 -17.35 18.78 0.30
C VAL A 121 -17.95 20.19 0.36
N PRO A 122 -18.89 20.48 1.26
CA PRO A 122 -19.42 21.83 1.48
C PRO A 122 -18.34 22.87 1.78
N ASP A 123 -18.54 24.13 1.37
CA ASP A 123 -17.52 25.19 1.45
C ASP A 123 -17.09 25.52 2.89
N ASP A 124 -18.01 25.46 3.84
CA ASP A 124 -17.75 25.64 5.27
C ASP A 124 -16.81 24.53 5.81
N LEU A 125 -17.04 23.28 5.41
CA LEU A 125 -16.19 22.14 5.78
C LEU A 125 -14.85 22.15 5.01
N GLN A 126 -14.84 22.66 3.77
CA GLN A 126 -13.61 22.84 3.01
C GLN A 126 -12.63 23.78 3.71
N GLU A 127 -13.13 24.89 4.26
CA GLU A 127 -12.31 25.86 5.01
C GLU A 127 -11.93 25.30 6.39
N LYS A 128 -12.89 24.69 7.11
CA LYS A 128 -12.64 24.07 8.43
C LYS A 128 -11.55 22.99 8.39
N PHE A 129 -11.58 22.12 7.38
CA PHE A 129 -10.63 21.01 7.22
C PHE A 129 -9.52 21.28 6.21
N ARG A 130 -9.26 22.57 5.94
CA ARG A 130 -8.16 23.02 5.10
C ARG A 130 -6.84 22.59 5.72
N SER A 131 -6.02 21.88 4.92
CA SER A 131 -4.75 21.39 5.45
C SER A 131 -3.82 22.55 5.79
N GLN A 132 -3.30 22.59 7.02
CA GLN A 132 -2.26 23.54 7.40
C GLN A 132 -1.01 23.44 6.52
N LYS A 133 -0.70 22.23 6.02
CA LYS A 133 0.42 21.97 5.12
C LYS A 133 0.16 22.44 3.69
N PHE A 134 -1.09 22.39 3.25
CA PHE A 134 -1.50 22.77 1.89
C PHE A 134 -2.51 23.91 1.93
N LYS A 135 -2.15 25.01 2.61
CA LYS A 135 -3.03 26.20 2.74
C LYS A 135 -3.61 26.67 1.41
N LYS A 136 -3.03 26.34 0.26
CA LYS A 136 -3.55 26.76 -1.06
C LYS A 136 -4.70 25.90 -1.61
N ASN A 137 -4.89 24.66 -1.13
CA ASN A 137 -5.85 23.74 -1.74
C ASN A 137 -6.95 23.35 -0.74
N PRO A 138 -8.18 23.87 -0.90
CA PRO A 138 -9.31 23.43 -0.08
C PRO A 138 -9.64 21.96 -0.34
N LEU A 139 -10.29 21.31 0.63
CA LEU A 139 -10.67 19.90 0.55
C LEU A 139 -11.88 19.71 -0.39
N LYS A 140 -11.73 19.94 -1.70
CA LYS A 140 -12.88 19.91 -2.63
C LYS A 140 -13.63 18.58 -2.69
N ASN A 141 -12.95 17.47 -2.39
CA ASN A 141 -13.53 16.12 -2.43
C ASN A 141 -12.90 15.21 -1.38
N MET A 142 -13.56 14.07 -1.16
CA MET A 142 -13.17 13.09 -0.15
C MET A 142 -12.14 12.07 -0.64
N LYS A 143 -11.60 12.17 -1.86
CA LYS A 143 -10.72 11.16 -2.47
C LYS A 143 -9.49 10.80 -1.62
N ARG A 144 -8.95 11.74 -0.83
CA ARG A 144 -7.81 11.48 0.07
C ARG A 144 -8.12 10.42 1.14
N PHE A 145 -9.39 10.27 1.52
CA PHE A 145 -9.84 9.29 2.50
C PHE A 145 -10.05 7.89 1.91
N ALA A 146 -9.98 7.73 0.58
CA ALA A 146 -10.05 6.41 -0.07
C ALA A 146 -8.89 5.47 0.31
N GLU A 147 -7.80 6.00 0.88
CA GLU A 147 -6.74 5.16 1.46
C GLU A 147 -7.16 4.52 2.78
N LYS A 148 -8.14 5.09 3.51
CA LYS A 148 -8.73 4.54 4.75
C LYS A 148 -9.85 3.52 4.49
N TRP A 149 -9.79 2.84 3.35
CA TRP A 149 -10.93 2.06 2.86
C TRP A 149 -11.33 0.90 3.78
N LEU A 150 -10.41 0.32 4.55
CA LEU A 150 -10.71 -0.72 5.53
C LEU A 150 -11.55 -0.19 6.69
N THR A 151 -11.18 0.98 7.21
CA THR A 151 -11.92 1.69 8.26
C THR A 151 -13.31 2.09 7.78
N ILE A 152 -13.41 2.65 6.57
CA ILE A 152 -14.68 3.01 5.94
C ILE A 152 -15.55 1.77 5.74
N ARG A 153 -15.00 0.70 5.13
CA ARG A 153 -15.70 -0.58 4.93
C ARG A 153 -16.26 -1.13 6.24
N LYS A 154 -15.46 -1.17 7.31
CA LYS A 154 -15.90 -1.65 8.62
C LYS A 154 -17.07 -0.83 9.16
N LYS A 155 -16.95 0.50 9.13
CA LYS A 155 -17.98 1.39 9.66
C LYS A 155 -19.29 1.31 8.86
N LEU A 156 -19.23 1.10 7.55
CA LEU A 156 -20.40 0.87 6.68
C LEU A 156 -20.98 -0.56 6.79
N GLY A 157 -20.63 -1.32 7.84
CA GLY A 157 -21.18 -2.65 8.12
C GLY A 157 -20.43 -3.82 7.48
N GLY A 158 -19.21 -3.59 6.98
CA GLY A 158 -18.37 -4.65 6.43
C GLY A 158 -17.49 -5.35 7.44
N GLU A 159 -16.97 -6.51 7.05
CA GLU A 159 -16.08 -7.28 7.90
C GLU A 159 -14.75 -6.56 8.12
N ALA A 160 -14.36 -6.47 9.40
CA ALA A 160 -13.02 -6.03 9.78
C ALA A 160 -11.97 -7.08 9.39
N PRO A 161 -10.72 -6.68 9.12
CA PRO A 161 -9.60 -7.62 9.13
C PRO A 161 -9.54 -8.36 10.47
N PRO A 162 -9.13 -9.64 10.50
CA PRO A 162 -8.81 -10.31 11.76
C PRO A 162 -7.76 -9.50 12.54
N PRO A 163 -7.89 -9.36 13.86
CA PRO A 163 -6.92 -8.61 14.65
C PRO A 163 -5.54 -9.26 14.58
N LEU A 164 -4.50 -8.46 14.38
CA LEU A 164 -3.12 -8.92 14.48
C LEU A 164 -2.65 -8.85 15.93
N HIS A 165 -1.93 -9.87 16.39
CA HIS A 165 -1.34 -9.87 17.72
C HIS A 165 -0.16 -8.88 17.76
N PRO A 166 0.09 -8.14 18.86
CA PRO A 166 1.23 -7.23 18.99
C PRO A 166 2.58 -7.88 18.61
N ASN A 167 2.84 -9.08 19.11
CA ASN A 167 4.05 -9.85 18.75
C ASN A 167 4.19 -10.11 17.23
N ASP A 168 3.08 -10.27 16.49
CA ASP A 168 3.16 -10.39 15.02
C ASP A 168 3.61 -9.07 14.39
N ILE A 169 3.06 -7.95 14.88
CA ILE A 169 3.36 -6.60 14.36
C ILE A 169 4.84 -6.30 14.57
N GLU A 170 5.35 -6.49 15.78
CA GLU A 170 6.76 -6.30 16.12
C GLU A 170 7.68 -7.21 15.30
N ALA A 171 7.32 -8.50 15.18
CA ALA A 171 8.09 -9.42 14.36
C ALA A 171 8.07 -9.01 12.88
N MET A 172 6.95 -8.53 12.35
CA MET A 172 6.85 -8.05 10.97
C MET A 172 7.66 -6.78 10.73
N GLN A 173 7.77 -5.89 11.72
CA GLN A 173 8.64 -4.72 11.67
C GLN A 173 10.12 -5.12 11.62
N ARG A 174 10.54 -6.08 12.47
CA ARG A 174 11.91 -6.64 12.42
C ARG A 174 12.21 -7.28 11.07
N ASP A 175 11.30 -8.12 10.56
CA ASP A 175 11.45 -8.72 9.24
C ASP A 175 11.54 -7.65 8.13
N PHE A 176 10.76 -6.59 8.22
CA PHE A 176 10.79 -5.50 7.26
C PHE A 176 12.16 -4.79 7.24
N VAL A 177 12.74 -4.52 8.40
CA VAL A 177 14.10 -3.95 8.51
C VAL A 177 15.13 -4.89 7.89
N ALA A 178 15.06 -6.18 8.19
CA ALA A 178 15.94 -7.20 7.62
C ALA A 178 15.87 -7.24 6.08
N ILE A 179 14.71 -6.97 5.48
CA ILE A 179 14.50 -6.91 4.02
C ILE A 179 15.18 -5.69 3.37
N LEU A 180 15.37 -4.58 4.08
CA LEU A 180 15.87 -3.34 3.47
C LEU A 180 17.29 -3.49 2.91
N ARG A 181 18.15 -4.21 3.62
CA ARG A 181 19.55 -4.44 3.22
C ARG A 181 19.66 -5.23 1.92
N PRO A 182 19.15 -6.47 1.80
CA PRO A 182 19.17 -7.21 0.55
C PRO A 182 18.38 -6.51 -0.56
N PHE A 183 17.31 -5.77 -0.24
CA PHE A 183 16.63 -4.96 -1.26
C PHE A 183 17.57 -3.91 -1.88
N ASN A 184 18.38 -3.21 -1.08
CA ASN A 184 19.33 -2.22 -1.60
C ASN A 184 20.43 -2.84 -2.48
N ILE A 185 20.76 -4.12 -2.27
CA ILE A 185 21.67 -4.88 -3.13
C ILE A 185 20.96 -5.28 -4.44
N PHE A 186 19.79 -5.91 -4.35
CA PHE A 186 19.10 -6.51 -5.50
C PHE A 186 18.20 -5.57 -6.29
N ARG A 187 18.03 -4.32 -5.86
CA ARG A 187 17.19 -3.33 -6.58
C ARG A 187 17.76 -2.90 -7.93
N HIS A 188 19.06 -3.10 -8.12
CA HIS A 188 19.77 -2.82 -9.37
C HIS A 188 19.93 -4.12 -10.17
N ASN A 189 19.75 -4.05 -11.48
CA ASN A 189 20.09 -5.16 -12.37
C ASN A 189 21.61 -5.19 -12.62
N ASP A 190 22.14 -6.33 -13.09
CA ASP A 190 23.58 -6.51 -13.26
C ASP A 190 24.20 -5.47 -14.22
N ASN A 191 23.43 -5.02 -15.22
CA ASN A 191 23.83 -3.98 -16.20
C ASN A 191 23.43 -2.55 -15.77
N CYS A 192 23.14 -2.32 -14.49
CA CYS A 192 22.66 -1.03 -13.99
C CYS A 192 23.84 -0.07 -13.79
N PRO A 193 23.86 1.11 -14.44
CA PRO A 193 25.00 2.04 -14.36
C PRO A 193 25.10 2.79 -13.01
N GLY A 194 24.38 2.35 -11.96
CA GLY A 194 24.38 2.97 -10.63
C GLY A 194 23.79 4.38 -10.51
N GLY A 195 23.45 5.04 -11.62
CA GLY A 195 22.98 6.43 -11.60
C GLY A 195 21.57 6.63 -11.01
N PRO A 196 21.22 7.86 -10.59
CA PRO A 196 19.93 8.20 -9.97
C PRO A 196 18.72 7.96 -10.89
N LYS A 197 18.95 7.89 -12.20
CA LYS A 197 17.94 7.64 -13.23
C LYS A 197 17.98 6.22 -13.79
N CYS A 198 18.63 5.25 -13.13
CA CYS A 198 18.74 3.91 -13.68
C CYS A 198 17.40 3.14 -13.78
N HIS A 199 16.34 3.59 -13.12
CA HIS A 199 14.96 3.17 -13.40
C HIS A 199 14.42 3.57 -14.79
N LYS A 200 15.00 4.61 -15.43
CA LYS A 200 14.66 5.08 -16.79
C LYS A 200 15.56 4.47 -17.87
N SER A 201 16.67 3.85 -17.47
CA SER A 201 17.61 3.15 -18.35
C SER A 201 16.99 1.84 -18.86
N PRO A 202 17.47 1.26 -19.98
CA PRO A 202 17.14 -0.11 -20.39
C PRO A 202 17.31 -1.14 -19.27
N ALA A 203 18.13 -0.85 -18.26
CA ALA A 203 18.29 -1.70 -17.08
C ALA A 203 17.02 -1.83 -16.22
N LYS A 204 16.02 -0.94 -16.28
CA LYS A 204 14.73 -1.07 -15.55
C LYS A 204 14.89 -1.36 -14.04
N CYS A 205 15.90 -0.75 -13.39
CA CYS A 205 16.19 -0.93 -11.96
C CYS A 205 15.00 -0.45 -11.08
N ARG A 206 14.79 -1.08 -9.92
CA ARG A 206 13.62 -0.87 -9.07
C ARG A 206 13.96 -0.04 -7.83
N HIS A 207 13.77 1.27 -7.86
CA HIS A 207 14.24 2.13 -6.75
C HIS A 207 13.34 2.14 -5.52
N ASN A 208 12.11 1.66 -5.67
CA ASN A 208 11.14 1.56 -4.58
C ASN A 208 10.93 0.10 -4.20
N LEU A 209 10.75 -0.14 -2.90
CA LEU A 209 10.39 -1.46 -2.39
C LEU A 209 9.22 -2.06 -3.18
N PRO A 210 9.11 -3.41 -3.18
CA PRO A 210 7.89 -4.09 -3.58
C PRO A 210 6.64 -3.40 -3.03
N ASN A 211 5.53 -3.51 -3.75
CA ASN A 211 4.26 -2.97 -3.26
C ASN A 211 4.03 -3.40 -1.80
N TYR A 212 3.82 -2.45 -0.88
CA TYR A 212 3.76 -2.75 0.55
C TYR A 212 2.65 -3.75 0.92
N ASN A 213 1.49 -3.73 0.25
CA ASN A 213 0.45 -4.74 0.49
C ASN A 213 0.93 -6.14 0.10
N TYR A 214 1.71 -6.27 -0.97
CA TYR A 214 2.33 -7.52 -1.37
C TYR A 214 3.39 -7.96 -0.34
N LEU A 215 4.22 -7.04 0.15
CA LEU A 215 5.25 -7.34 1.14
C LEU A 215 4.65 -7.80 2.47
N ILE A 216 3.68 -7.04 2.99
CA ILE A 216 2.92 -7.38 4.21
C ILE A 216 2.25 -8.74 4.05
N PHE A 217 1.65 -9.01 2.88
CA PHE A 217 1.04 -10.31 2.61
C PHE A 217 2.06 -11.47 2.65
N GLN A 218 3.27 -11.28 2.12
CA GLN A 218 4.32 -12.30 2.21
C GLN A 218 4.82 -12.50 3.65
N LEU A 219 4.97 -11.43 4.42
CA LEU A 219 5.33 -11.50 5.84
C LEU A 219 4.25 -12.23 6.67
N LEU A 220 2.97 -12.02 6.36
CA LEU A 220 1.86 -12.76 6.96
C LEU A 220 1.86 -14.24 6.55
N ARG A 221 2.19 -14.56 5.30
CA ARG A 221 2.32 -15.95 4.83
C ARG A 221 3.45 -16.70 5.53
N ARG A 222 4.59 -16.04 5.75
CA ARG A 222 5.71 -16.60 6.54
C ARG A 222 5.28 -16.98 7.96
N ARG A 223 4.26 -16.30 8.51
CA ARG A 223 3.65 -16.56 9.82
C ARG A 223 2.43 -17.49 9.76
N GLY A 224 2.11 -18.09 8.61
CA GLY A 224 0.94 -18.96 8.43
C GLY A 224 -0.41 -18.22 8.40
N LYS A 225 -0.43 -16.89 8.29
CA LYS A 225 -1.63 -16.05 8.38
C LYS A 225 -2.13 -15.51 7.05
N GLY A 226 -1.36 -15.69 5.97
CA GLY A 226 -1.64 -15.00 4.70
C GLY A 226 -3.04 -15.19 4.13
N ASP A 227 -3.61 -16.40 4.17
CA ASP A 227 -4.92 -16.66 3.58
C ASP A 227 -6.05 -15.87 4.27
N MET A 228 -5.96 -15.67 5.58
CA MET A 228 -6.90 -14.84 6.34
C MET A 228 -6.90 -13.38 5.90
N TYR A 229 -5.75 -12.87 5.44
CA TYR A 229 -5.57 -11.46 5.10
C TYR A 229 -5.68 -11.14 3.61
N ARG A 230 -5.86 -12.16 2.76
CA ARG A 230 -5.82 -12.02 1.29
C ARG A 230 -6.81 -10.99 0.75
N PHE A 231 -7.99 -10.86 1.36
CA PHE A 231 -9.04 -9.93 0.94
C PHE A 231 -8.80 -8.49 1.41
N TYR A 232 -8.03 -8.29 2.49
CA TYR A 232 -7.75 -6.98 3.09
C TYR A 232 -6.48 -6.35 2.53
N LEU A 233 -5.68 -7.10 1.78
CA LEU A 233 -4.45 -6.65 1.13
C LEU A 233 -4.57 -6.79 -0.39
N PRO A 234 -5.32 -5.88 -1.06
CA PRO A 234 -5.55 -5.98 -2.50
C PRO A 234 -4.21 -6.03 -3.24
N GLN A 235 -3.98 -7.16 -3.90
CA GLN A 235 -2.76 -7.44 -4.63
C GLN A 235 -2.71 -6.68 -5.96
N LEU A 236 -1.53 -6.64 -6.57
CA LEU A 236 -1.33 -6.00 -7.87
C LEU A 236 -2.23 -6.62 -8.95
N ARG A 237 -2.79 -5.75 -9.81
CA ARG A 237 -3.80 -6.10 -10.81
C ARG A 237 -3.33 -7.10 -11.89
N THR A 238 -2.03 -7.23 -12.16
CA THR A 238 -1.53 -8.04 -13.27
C THR A 238 -0.56 -9.11 -12.79
N GLY A 239 -0.75 -10.34 -13.30
CA GLY A 239 0.13 -11.47 -12.98
C GLY A 239 1.60 -11.21 -13.36
N ALA A 240 1.87 -10.43 -14.41
CA ALA A 240 3.23 -10.02 -14.77
C ALA A 240 3.90 -9.18 -13.68
N LYS A 241 3.17 -8.26 -13.04
CA LYS A 241 3.71 -7.47 -11.91
C LYS A 241 3.95 -8.35 -10.69
N VAL A 242 3.02 -9.27 -10.39
CA VAL A 242 3.19 -10.21 -9.26
C VAL A 242 4.40 -11.10 -9.49
N LYS A 243 4.60 -11.67 -10.69
CA LYS A 243 5.80 -12.45 -11.04
C LYS A 243 7.10 -11.68 -10.86
N SER A 244 7.13 -10.41 -11.28
CA SER A 244 8.30 -9.56 -11.08
C SER A 244 8.59 -9.31 -9.60
N LEU A 245 7.56 -9.19 -8.77
CA LEU A 245 7.72 -9.09 -7.32
C LEU A 245 8.14 -10.41 -6.69
N ASP A 246 7.56 -11.54 -7.11
CA ASP A 246 7.94 -12.88 -6.65
C ASP A 246 9.42 -13.14 -6.95
N ALA A 247 9.93 -12.77 -8.13
CA ALA A 247 11.33 -12.95 -8.50
C ALA A 247 12.29 -12.13 -7.62
N LEU A 248 11.95 -10.86 -7.32
CA LEU A 248 12.77 -10.04 -6.42
C LEU A 248 12.70 -10.55 -4.98
N CYS A 249 11.51 -10.90 -4.49
CA CYS A 249 11.37 -11.45 -3.14
C CYS A 249 12.04 -12.80 -2.98
N ALA A 250 12.07 -13.65 -4.01
CA ALA A 250 12.82 -14.90 -3.97
C ALA A 250 14.31 -14.65 -3.69
N LYS A 251 14.94 -13.68 -4.38
CA LYS A 251 16.34 -13.29 -4.11
C LYS A 251 16.55 -12.77 -2.69
N ILE A 252 15.64 -11.93 -2.21
CA ILE A 252 15.71 -11.36 -0.85
C ILE A 252 15.55 -12.47 0.21
N TRP A 253 14.60 -13.38 0.01
CA TRP A 253 14.33 -14.47 0.95
C TRP A 253 15.47 -15.47 0.98
N ASP A 254 16.03 -15.80 -0.19
CA ASP A 254 17.22 -16.64 -0.32
C ASP A 254 18.41 -16.04 0.45
N TRP A 255 18.67 -14.74 0.28
CA TRP A 255 19.71 -14.04 1.05
C TRP A 255 19.47 -14.09 2.56
N LEU A 256 18.21 -13.98 2.99
CA LEU A 256 17.82 -14.07 4.40
C LEU A 256 17.70 -15.51 4.92
N GLN A 257 17.93 -16.52 4.08
CA GLN A 257 17.70 -17.94 4.39
C GLN A 257 16.26 -18.23 4.87
N TRP A 258 15.28 -17.59 4.24
CA TRP A 258 13.86 -17.73 4.54
C TRP A 258 13.14 -18.60 3.50
N ASP A 259 12.24 -19.50 3.95
CA ASP A 259 11.37 -20.24 3.04
C ASP A 259 10.47 -19.28 2.24
N PHE A 260 10.56 -19.36 0.91
CA PHE A 260 9.80 -18.52 -0.01
C PHE A 260 8.76 -19.33 -0.78
N LYS A 261 7.49 -18.93 -0.63
CA LYS A 261 6.39 -19.46 -1.44
C LYS A 261 5.90 -18.34 -2.36
N PRO A 262 5.99 -18.46 -3.69
CA PRO A 262 5.49 -17.42 -4.60
C PRO A 262 3.98 -17.22 -4.45
N VAL A 263 3.50 -15.97 -4.61
CA VAL A 263 2.05 -15.66 -4.66
C VAL A 263 1.49 -16.09 -6.00
N PHE A 264 2.23 -15.87 -7.08
CA PHE A 264 1.84 -16.32 -8.40
C PHE A 264 2.08 -17.83 -8.52
N GLN A 265 1.12 -18.62 -8.05
CA GLN A 265 0.99 -19.99 -8.48
C GLN A 265 0.17 -19.99 -9.76
N ARG A 266 0.82 -20.27 -10.88
CA ARG A 266 0.12 -20.57 -12.13
C ARG A 266 -0.77 -21.77 -11.80
N LYS A 267 -2.07 -21.55 -11.54
CA LYS A 267 -3.03 -22.65 -11.67
C LYS A 267 -2.79 -23.13 -13.08
N ARG A 268 -2.15 -24.31 -13.26
CA ARG A 268 -2.13 -24.99 -14.55
C ARG A 268 -3.58 -24.89 -14.98
N ARG A 269 -3.84 -24.18 -16.09
CA ARG A 269 -5.14 -24.36 -16.74
C ARG A 269 -5.12 -25.86 -17.00
N VAL A 270 -5.81 -26.63 -16.15
CA VAL A 270 -6.22 -27.98 -16.50
C VAL A 270 -6.83 -27.73 -17.85
N SER A 271 -6.14 -28.16 -18.91
CA SER A 271 -6.62 -27.99 -20.26
C SER A 271 -8.04 -28.52 -20.17
N ARG A 272 -9.04 -27.65 -20.32
CA ARG A 272 -10.39 -28.13 -20.51
C ARG A 272 -10.22 -29.05 -21.69
N LYS A 273 -10.29 -30.37 -21.47
CA LYS A 273 -10.32 -31.34 -22.56
C LYS A 273 -11.31 -30.72 -23.54
N PRO A 274 -10.93 -30.46 -24.79
CA PRO A 274 -11.84 -29.85 -25.75
C PRO A 274 -13.12 -30.67 -25.66
N CYS A 275 -14.20 -30.03 -25.19
CA CYS A 275 -15.48 -30.69 -25.13
C CYS A 275 -15.78 -31.05 -26.57
N LEU A 276 -15.67 -32.33 -26.91
CA LEU A 276 -16.04 -32.83 -28.22
C LEU A 276 -17.45 -32.31 -28.53
N SER A 277 -17.58 -31.76 -29.72
CA SER A 277 -18.84 -31.50 -30.44
C SER A 277 -19.93 -30.73 -29.67
N LYS A 278 -19.93 -29.39 -29.76
CA LYS A 278 -21.20 -28.67 -29.87
C LYS A 278 -21.53 -28.47 -31.36
N PRO A 279 -22.71 -28.90 -31.84
CA PRO A 279 -23.09 -28.75 -33.23
C PRO A 279 -23.20 -27.27 -33.59
N ILE A 280 -22.69 -26.93 -34.77
CA ILE A 280 -22.74 -25.60 -35.38
C ILE A 280 -24.21 -25.19 -35.49
N LYS A 281 -24.70 -24.35 -34.57
CA LYS A 281 -25.99 -23.67 -34.76
C LYS A 281 -25.79 -22.60 -35.84
N LYS A 282 -26.32 -22.84 -37.04
CA LYS A 282 -26.45 -21.86 -38.12
C LYS A 282 -27.05 -20.57 -37.56
N ILE A 283 -26.28 -19.49 -37.59
CA ILE A 283 -26.75 -18.15 -37.24
C ILE A 283 -27.60 -17.66 -38.41
N VAL A 284 -28.92 -17.65 -38.24
CA VAL A 284 -29.83 -16.91 -39.10
C VAL A 284 -29.64 -15.42 -38.75
N LYS A 285 -29.09 -14.65 -39.69
CA LYS A 285 -29.01 -13.19 -39.58
C LYS A 285 -30.44 -12.63 -39.58
N LYS A 286 -30.93 -12.20 -38.42
CA LYS A 286 -32.09 -11.29 -38.36
C LYS A 286 -31.57 -9.86 -38.44
N ASP A 287 -31.96 -9.18 -39.51
CA ASP A 287 -31.81 -7.73 -39.69
C ASP A 287 -32.53 -7.00 -38.55
N VAL A 288 -31.75 -6.42 -37.63
CA VAL A 288 -32.27 -5.50 -36.62
C VAL A 288 -32.16 -4.09 -37.20
N ARG A 289 -33.27 -3.61 -37.77
CA ARG A 289 -33.47 -2.21 -38.14
C ARG A 289 -33.20 -1.34 -36.89
N ARG A 290 -32.31 -0.36 -37.04
CA ARG A 290 -31.97 0.63 -36.03
C ARG A 290 -33.19 1.51 -35.73
N SER A 291 -33.71 1.45 -34.50
CA SER A 291 -34.61 2.49 -33.99
C SER A 291 -33.82 3.79 -33.75
N PRO A 292 -34.32 4.95 -34.17
CA PRO A 292 -33.69 6.24 -33.90
C PRO A 292 -33.77 6.58 -32.41
N ARG A 293 -32.63 7.02 -31.85
CA ARG A 293 -32.51 7.50 -30.47
C ARG A 293 -33.35 8.78 -30.31
N LEU A 294 -34.37 8.72 -29.47
CA LEU A 294 -35.07 9.91 -28.97
C LEU A 294 -34.11 10.75 -28.12
N ALA A 295 -33.96 12.02 -28.53
CA ALA A 295 -33.20 13.03 -27.82
C ALA A 295 -33.88 13.35 -26.48
N LYS A 296 -33.16 13.16 -25.37
CA LYS A 296 -33.58 13.65 -24.06
C LYS A 296 -33.32 15.17 -24.00
N LYS A 297 -34.38 15.98 -24.07
CA LYS A 297 -34.36 17.39 -23.66
C LYS A 297 -34.34 17.44 -22.14
N SER A 298 -33.27 18.01 -21.56
CA SER A 298 -33.25 18.43 -20.16
C SER A 298 -33.82 19.86 -20.07
N ILE A 299 -35.01 19.99 -19.49
CA ILE A 299 -35.54 21.27 -19.01
C ILE A 299 -35.68 21.12 -17.49
N PHE A 300 -34.79 21.75 -16.74
CA PHE A 300 -35.05 22.17 -15.36
C PHE A 300 -34.43 23.56 -15.21
N LYS A 301 -35.28 24.58 -15.28
CA LYS A 301 -34.99 25.91 -14.76
C LYS A 301 -35.60 25.96 -13.37
N TYR A 302 -34.79 26.14 -12.34
CA TYR A 302 -35.25 26.59 -11.04
C TYR A 302 -35.45 28.11 -11.12
N GLY A 303 -36.67 28.56 -10.80
CA GLY A 303 -36.99 29.96 -10.59
C GLY A 303 -36.52 30.42 -9.22
N LYS A 304 -36.11 31.69 -9.15
CA LYS A 304 -36.28 32.55 -7.99
C LYS A 304 -37.48 33.45 -8.26
#